data_AF-A0A0C2VK47-F1
#
_entry.id   AF-A0A0C2VK47-F1
#
_cell.length_a   1.000
_cell.length_b   1.000
_cell.length_c   1.000
_cell.angle_alpha   90.00
_cell.angle_beta   90.00
_cell.angle_gamma   90.00
#
_symmetry.space_group_name_H-M   'P 1'
#
loop_
_entity.id
_entity.type
_entity.pdbx_description
1 polymer ?
#
loop_
_entity_poly.entity_id
_entity_poly.type
_entity_poly.pdbx_seq_one_letter_code
_entity_poly.pdbx_strand_id
1 'polypeptide(L)'
;MKIRTTIFFVVMVLAAFGLSFMLITEPGNVFRTLLTYAAIAGLIYFIYRMWIRRKPNRREQQAFKKAVKHSKKRYGNPVSASKMKANKAKPKAPIPFKKTSINRIDAPKLTVIEGKKGKKKKKISL
;
A
#
# COMPACT_ATOMS: atom_id res chain seq x y z
N MET A 1 -37.82 -50.84 4.26
CA MET A 1 -37.01 -49.85 3.51
C MET A 1 -36.91 -48.57 4.33
N LYS A 2 -35.73 -47.93 4.39
CA LYS A 2 -35.51 -46.74 5.24
C LYS A 2 -36.26 -45.54 4.65
N ILE A 3 -37.24 -45.01 5.37
CA ILE A 3 -38.10 -43.89 4.93
C ILE A 3 -37.28 -42.67 4.48
N ARG A 4 -36.15 -42.41 5.13
CA ARG A 4 -35.22 -41.33 4.78
C ARG A 4 -34.63 -41.51 3.38
N THR A 5 -34.27 -42.74 3.03
CA THR A 5 -33.73 -43.08 1.71
C THR A 5 -34.82 -42.94 0.64
N THR A 6 -36.04 -43.38 0.91
CA THR A 6 -37.17 -43.23 0.00
C THR A 6 -37.51 -41.75 -0.25
N ILE A 7 -37.60 -40.94 0.79
CA ILE A 7 -37.85 -39.49 0.66
C ILE A 7 -36.73 -38.82 -0.12
N PHE A 8 -35.46 -39.16 0.16
CA PHE A 8 -34.32 -38.63 -0.56
C PHE A 8 -34.41 -38.93 -2.07
N PHE A 9 -34.71 -40.18 -2.44
CA PHE A 9 -34.86 -40.54 -3.86
C PHE A 9 -36.05 -39.85 -4.53
N VAL A 10 -37.19 -39.72 -3.84
CA VAL A 10 -38.36 -39.00 -4.38
C VAL A 10 -38.01 -37.52 -4.65
N VAL A 11 -37.34 -36.85 -3.71
CA VAL A 11 -36.89 -35.47 -3.89
C VAL A 11 -35.87 -35.36 -5.02
N MET A 12 -34.94 -36.31 -5.13
CA MET A 12 -33.95 -36.34 -6.20
C MET A 12 -34.60 -36.46 -7.58
N VAL A 13 -35.55 -37.39 -7.75
CA VAL A 13 -36.29 -37.58 -9.01
C VAL A 13 -37.12 -36.34 -9.34
N LEU A 14 -37.81 -35.75 -8.36
CA LEU A 14 -38.60 -34.55 -8.57
C LEU A 14 -37.72 -33.33 -8.95
N ALA A 15 -36.56 -33.19 -8.32
CA ALA A 15 -35.60 -32.15 -8.65
C ALA A 15 -35.03 -32.31 -10.06
N ALA A 16 -34.66 -33.54 -10.43
CA ALA A 16 -34.18 -33.85 -11.77
C ALA A 16 -35.26 -33.58 -12.84
N PHE A 17 -36.51 -33.95 -12.55
CA PHE A 17 -37.64 -33.73 -13.46
C PHE A 17 -37.98 -32.24 -13.58
N GLY A 18 -38.04 -31.51 -12.47
CA GLY A 18 -38.27 -30.07 -12.45
C GLY A 18 -37.20 -29.29 -13.21
N LEU A 19 -35.92 -29.65 -13.02
CA LEU A 19 -34.81 -29.04 -13.78
C LEU A 19 -34.88 -29.39 -15.27
N SER A 20 -35.19 -30.63 -15.62
CA SER A 20 -35.32 -31.07 -17.02
C SER A 20 -36.50 -30.39 -17.71
N PHE A 21 -37.63 -30.26 -17.02
CA PHE A 21 -38.82 -29.59 -17.55
C PHE A 21 -38.57 -28.10 -17.77
N MET A 22 -37.92 -27.43 -16.81
CA MET A 22 -37.50 -26.03 -16.92
C MET A 22 -36.50 -25.81 -18.08
N LEU A 23 -35.63 -26.79 -18.34
CA LEU A 23 -34.70 -26.79 -19.48
C LEU A 23 -35.42 -26.92 -20.83
N ILE A 24 -36.53 -27.67 -20.91
CA ILE A 24 -37.26 -27.90 -22.16
C ILE A 24 -38.23 -26.75 -22.45
N THR A 25 -38.91 -26.24 -21.43
CA THR A 25 -39.91 -25.16 -21.59
C THR A 25 -39.27 -23.81 -21.88
N GLU A 26 -38.19 -23.46 -21.17
CA GLU A 26 -37.61 -22.11 -21.22
C GLU A 26 -36.06 -22.17 -21.11
N PRO A 27 -35.35 -22.91 -22.00
CA PRO A 27 -33.90 -23.10 -21.91
C PRO A 27 -33.14 -21.76 -21.87
N GLY A 28 -33.65 -20.77 -22.59
CA GLY A 28 -33.06 -19.42 -22.64
C GLY A 28 -33.07 -18.70 -21.30
N ASN A 29 -34.12 -18.89 -20.48
CA ASN A 29 -34.23 -18.22 -19.18
C ASN A 29 -33.40 -18.90 -18.10
N VAL A 30 -33.24 -20.22 -18.13
CA VAL A 30 -32.34 -20.94 -17.21
C VAL A 30 -30.88 -20.55 -17.47
N PHE A 31 -30.49 -20.47 -18.75
CA PHE A 31 -29.15 -19.98 -19.10
C PHE A 31 -28.97 -18.51 -18.75
N ARG A 32 -29.95 -17.65 -19.03
CA ARG A 32 -29.90 -16.23 -18.64
C ARG A 32 -29.71 -16.09 -17.14
N THR A 33 -30.57 -16.71 -16.32
CA THR A 33 -30.47 -16.63 -14.86
C THR A 33 -29.13 -17.14 -14.33
N LEU A 34 -28.63 -18.28 -14.82
CA LEU A 34 -27.30 -18.78 -14.46
C LEU A 34 -26.19 -17.79 -14.85
N LEU A 35 -26.27 -17.20 -16.04
CA LEU A 35 -25.33 -16.18 -16.52
C LEU A 35 -25.39 -14.91 -15.67
N THR A 36 -26.60 -14.47 -15.26
CA THR A 36 -26.79 -13.30 -14.40
C THR A 36 -26.18 -13.54 -13.03
N TYR A 37 -26.42 -14.71 -12.42
CA TYR A 37 -25.81 -15.08 -11.14
C TYR A 37 -24.28 -15.19 -11.24
N ALA A 38 -23.77 -15.81 -12.31
CA ALA A 38 -22.34 -15.89 -12.57
C ALA A 38 -21.73 -14.49 -12.78
N ALA A 39 -22.42 -13.58 -13.48
CA ALA A 39 -21.99 -12.21 -13.68
C ALA A 39 -21.96 -11.43 -12.36
N ILE A 40 -22.98 -11.58 -11.50
CA ILE A 40 -23.02 -10.96 -10.17
C ILE A 40 -21.89 -11.50 -9.28
N ALA A 41 -21.72 -12.82 -9.21
CA ALA A 41 -20.63 -13.44 -8.47
C ALA A 41 -19.25 -13.01 -8.99
N GLY A 42 -19.09 -12.93 -10.31
CA GLY A 42 -17.90 -12.42 -10.98
C GLY A 42 -17.62 -10.96 -10.66
N LEU A 43 -18.65 -10.11 -10.62
CA LEU A 43 -18.54 -8.70 -10.24
C LEU A 43 -18.09 -8.55 -8.78
N ILE A 44 -18.71 -9.29 -7.86
CA ILE A 44 -18.33 -9.30 -6.44
C ILE A 44 -16.88 -9.78 -6.29
N TYR A 45 -16.53 -10.88 -6.96
CA TYR A 45 -15.15 -11.39 -6.97
C TYR A 45 -14.17 -10.36 -7.53
N PHE A 46 -14.53 -9.66 -8.60
CA PHE A 46 -13.68 -8.65 -9.23
C PHE A 46 -13.45 -7.45 -8.31
N ILE A 47 -14.49 -6.95 -7.64
CA ILE A 47 -14.39 -5.86 -6.65
C ILE A 47 -13.51 -6.31 -5.49
N TYR A 48 -13.78 -7.50 -4.92
CA TYR A 48 -12.98 -8.08 -3.84
C TYR A 48 -11.51 -8.24 -4.24
N ARG A 49 -11.26 -8.81 -5.43
CA ARG A 49 -9.93 -9.00 -6.00
C ARG A 49 -9.22 -7.68 -6.27
N MET A 50 -9.94 -6.67 -6.75
CA MET A 50 -9.40 -5.33 -7.02
C MET A 50 -9.00 -4.63 -5.72
N TRP A 51 -9.82 -4.72 -4.68
CA TRP A 51 -9.48 -4.16 -3.36
C TRP A 51 -8.32 -4.89 -2.69
N ILE A 52 -8.30 -6.23 -2.70
CA ILE A 52 -7.20 -7.00 -2.11
C ILE A 52 -5.90 -6.89 -2.90
N ARG A 53 -5.94 -6.67 -4.22
CA ARG A 53 -4.73 -6.41 -5.02
C ARG A 53 -4.08 -5.06 -4.74
N ARG A 54 -4.72 -4.16 -3.97
CA ARG A 54 -4.07 -2.96 -3.43
C ARG A 54 -3.16 -3.28 -2.22
N LYS A 55 -2.56 -4.47 -2.15
CA LYS A 55 -1.52 -4.78 -1.15
C LYS A 55 -0.30 -3.85 -1.32
N PRO A 56 0.32 -3.38 -0.22
CA PRO A 56 1.42 -2.41 -0.22
C PRO A 56 2.69 -2.88 -0.95
N ASN A 57 2.89 -4.20 -1.10
CA ASN A 57 4.08 -4.77 -1.77
C ASN A 57 4.38 -4.17 -3.15
N ARG A 58 3.35 -3.77 -3.92
CA ARG A 58 3.58 -3.19 -5.25
C ARG A 58 4.12 -1.77 -5.19
N ARG A 59 3.81 -1.01 -4.13
CA ARG A 59 4.38 0.33 -3.87
C ARG A 59 5.82 0.22 -3.39
N GLU A 60 6.12 -0.73 -2.51
CA GLU A 60 7.47 -0.96 -1.99
C GLU A 60 8.45 -1.38 -3.11
N GLN A 61 8.04 -2.31 -3.98
CA GLN A 61 8.85 -2.71 -5.12
C GLN A 61 9.07 -1.55 -6.12
N GLN A 62 8.09 -0.67 -6.30
CA GLN A 62 8.23 0.52 -7.14
C GLN A 62 9.17 1.55 -6.51
N ALA A 63 9.09 1.77 -5.19
CA ALA A 63 9.99 2.64 -4.45
C ALA A 63 11.44 2.13 -4.49
N PHE A 64 11.64 0.81 -4.30
CA PHE A 64 12.94 0.18 -4.42
C PHE A 64 13.50 0.31 -5.85
N LYS A 65 12.71 0.03 -6.89
CA LYS A 65 13.13 0.24 -8.29
C LYS A 65 13.51 1.69 -8.57
N LYS A 66 12.80 2.67 -8.01
CA LYS A 66 13.15 4.09 -8.11
C LYS A 66 14.47 4.40 -7.37
N ALA A 67 14.63 3.89 -6.15
CA ALA A 67 15.85 4.07 -5.36
C ALA A 67 17.09 3.47 -6.05
N VAL A 68 16.96 2.27 -6.63
CA VAL A 68 18.05 1.63 -7.40
C VAL A 68 18.42 2.45 -8.63
N LYS A 69 17.44 2.99 -9.38
CA LYS A 69 17.72 3.90 -10.51
C LYS A 69 18.46 5.15 -10.05
N HIS A 70 18.05 5.76 -8.93
CA HIS A 70 18.74 6.92 -8.37
C HIS A 70 20.16 6.60 -7.90
N SER A 71 20.36 5.44 -7.26
CA SER A 71 21.69 4.97 -6.85
C SER A 71 22.60 4.72 -8.07
N LYS A 72 22.10 4.01 -9.09
CA LYS A 72 22.84 3.75 -10.33
C LYS A 72 23.21 5.04 -11.07
N LYS A 73 22.36 6.07 -11.05
CA LYS A 73 22.68 7.38 -11.63
C LYS A 73 23.75 8.15 -10.84
N ARG A 74 23.82 7.98 -9.51
CA ARG A 74 24.82 8.64 -8.64
C ARG A 74 26.17 7.93 -8.62
N TYR A 75 26.18 6.60 -8.67
CA TYR A 75 27.39 5.78 -8.47
C TYR A 75 27.84 5.02 -9.73
N GLY A 76 27.06 5.03 -10.81
CA GLY A 76 27.32 4.27 -12.03
C GLY A 76 28.22 4.95 -13.06
N ASN A 77 28.76 6.14 -12.79
CA ASN A 77 29.81 6.73 -13.61
C ASN A 77 31.19 6.37 -13.03
N PRO A 78 31.90 5.37 -13.58
CA PRO A 78 33.26 5.02 -13.15
C PRO A 78 34.27 6.16 -13.39
N VAL A 79 33.90 7.18 -14.17
CA VAL A 79 34.76 8.35 -14.44
C VAL A 79 35.01 9.21 -13.18
N SER A 80 34.25 9.02 -12.10
CA SER A 80 34.49 9.71 -10.81
C SER A 80 35.14 8.83 -9.73
N ALA A 81 35.35 7.54 -9.98
CA ALA A 81 36.00 6.64 -9.01
C ALA A 81 37.52 6.83 -8.93
N SER A 82 38.14 7.46 -9.95
CA SER A 82 39.57 7.78 -9.96
C SER A 82 39.98 8.94 -9.06
N LYS A 83 39.04 9.74 -8.52
CA LYS A 83 39.32 10.83 -7.57
C LYS A 83 38.93 10.51 -6.13
N MET A 84 38.75 9.24 -5.79
CA MET A 84 38.53 8.80 -4.40
C MET A 84 39.46 7.63 -4.04
N LYS A 85 40.76 7.84 -4.19
CA LYS A 85 41.78 7.07 -3.45
C LYS A 85 42.87 8.02 -2.97
N ALA A 86 42.62 8.68 -1.85
CA ALA A 86 43.63 9.02 -0.84
C ALA A 86 42.94 9.67 0.35
N ASN A 87 42.43 8.84 1.27
CA ASN A 87 42.80 8.98 2.67
C ASN A 87 42.23 7.80 3.45
N LYS A 88 43.11 6.88 3.80
CA LYS A 88 42.88 5.94 4.90
C LYS A 88 42.78 6.79 6.17
N ALA A 89 41.57 6.92 6.72
CA ALA A 89 41.38 7.31 8.10
C ALA A 89 40.25 6.46 8.68
N LYS A 90 40.61 5.62 9.67
CA LYS A 90 39.70 4.81 10.48
C LYS A 90 38.79 5.70 11.36
N PRO A 91 37.69 5.15 11.91
CA PRO A 91 36.39 5.83 11.97
C PRO A 91 36.17 6.61 13.27
N LYS A 92 35.51 7.77 13.19
CA LYS A 92 34.81 8.38 14.33
C LYS A 92 33.48 8.99 13.87
N ALA A 93 32.48 8.68 14.69
CA ALA A 93 31.09 9.11 14.87
C ALA A 93 30.56 10.40 14.17
N PRO A 94 29.22 10.56 14.07
CA PRO A 94 28.57 11.34 13.03
C PRO A 94 28.24 12.80 13.40
N ILE A 95 27.56 13.46 12.45
CA ILE A 95 26.71 14.68 12.49
C ILE A 95 27.45 16.07 12.42
N PRO A 96 26.84 17.12 11.79
CA PRO A 96 27.27 17.62 10.47
C PRO A 96 27.25 19.16 10.32
N PHE A 97 27.48 19.61 9.08
CA PHE A 97 27.08 20.90 8.46
C PHE A 97 27.78 22.20 8.90
N LYS A 98 28.75 22.61 8.07
CA LYS A 98 29.02 23.99 7.63
C LYS A 98 29.82 23.86 6.32
N LYS A 99 29.64 24.63 5.24
CA LYS A 99 28.94 25.91 5.02
C LYS A 99 29.00 26.23 3.52
N THR A 100 28.20 27.23 3.12
CA THR A 100 28.43 28.11 1.94
C THR A 100 27.91 27.49 0.62
N SER A 101 27.07 28.15 -0.17
CA SER A 101 27.09 29.57 -0.52
C SER A 101 25.80 30.02 -1.21
N ILE A 102 25.43 31.28 -0.99
CA ILE A 102 24.80 32.19 -1.96
C ILE A 102 23.30 31.92 -2.25
N ASN A 103 22.47 32.95 -2.03
CA ASN A 103 21.02 33.04 -2.29
C ASN A 103 20.07 32.46 -1.23
N ARG A 104 20.14 33.01 -0.01
CA ARG A 104 18.97 33.04 0.91
C ARG A 104 18.76 34.47 1.37
N ILE A 105 18.09 35.25 0.52
CA ILE A 105 17.71 36.64 0.83
C ILE A 105 16.63 36.68 1.93
N ASP A 106 15.95 35.56 2.21
CA ASP A 106 14.97 35.43 3.30
C ASP A 106 15.44 34.46 4.39
N ALA A 107 16.48 34.83 5.13
CA ALA A 107 16.80 34.15 6.39
C ALA A 107 15.94 34.77 7.52
N PRO A 108 15.15 33.98 8.28
CA PRO A 108 14.35 34.53 9.38
C PRO A 108 15.26 35.14 10.43
N LYS A 109 15.11 36.44 10.66
CA LYS A 109 15.88 37.21 11.64
C LYS A 109 15.47 36.75 13.03
N LEU A 110 16.24 35.83 13.62
CA LEU A 110 16.07 35.40 15.00
C LEU A 110 16.42 36.59 15.90
N THR A 111 15.42 37.35 16.32
CA THR A 111 15.59 38.30 17.42
C THR A 111 15.68 37.51 18.71
N VAL A 112 16.73 37.79 19.48
CA VAL A 112 16.84 37.27 20.85
C VAL A 112 15.66 37.83 21.63
N ILE A 113 14.72 36.97 22.04
CA ILE A 113 13.82 37.32 23.13
C ILE A 113 14.68 37.29 24.38
N GLU A 114 15.11 38.45 24.84
CA GLU A 114 15.68 38.61 26.17
C GLU A 114 14.58 38.29 27.19
N GLY A 115 14.42 37.01 27.51
CA GLY A 115 13.66 36.61 28.69
C GLY A 115 14.33 37.26 29.90
N LYS A 116 13.54 37.75 30.87
CA LYS A 116 14.00 38.20 32.19
C LYS A 116 14.66 37.06 33.00
N LYS A 117 15.71 36.44 32.48
CA LYS A 117 16.46 35.35 33.11
C LYS A 117 17.45 35.99 34.09
N GLY A 118 16.94 36.37 35.25
CA GLY A 118 17.72 36.96 36.34
C GLY A 118 16.95 37.88 37.29
N LYS A 119 15.72 38.30 36.97
CA LYS A 119 14.94 39.12 37.90
C LYS A 119 14.34 38.24 39.00
N LYS A 120 14.93 38.27 40.20
CA LYS A 120 14.33 37.68 41.42
C LYS A 120 12.95 38.31 41.62
N LYS A 121 11.90 37.49 41.74
CA LYS A 121 10.58 37.98 42.16
C LYS A 121 10.71 38.55 43.56
N LYS A 122 10.38 39.83 43.78
CA LYS A 122 10.17 40.34 45.14
C LYS A 122 9.00 39.55 45.72
N LYS A 123 9.26 38.76 46.78
CA LYS A 123 8.19 38.19 47.58
C LYS A 123 7.51 39.38 48.26
N ILE A 124 6.24 39.60 47.97
CA ILE A 124 5.40 40.46 48.79
C ILE A 124 5.21 39.68 50.09
N SER A 125 5.83 40.16 51.18
CA SER A 125 5.46 39.76 52.53
C SER A 125 4.12 40.41 52.87
N LEU A 126 3.26 39.67 53.60
CA LEU A 126 1.99 40.14 54.14
C LEU A 126 2.13 41.49 54.86
#